data_AF-C3XF78-F1
#
_entry.id   AF-C3XF78-F1
#
_cell.length_a   1.000
_cell.length_b   1.000
_cell.length_c   1.000
_cell.angle_alpha   90.00
_cell.angle_beta   90.00
_cell.angle_gamma   90.00
#
_symmetry.space_group_name_H-M   'P 1'
#
loop_
_entity.id
_entity.type
_entity.pdbx_description
1 polymer ?
#
loop_
_entity_poly.entity_id
_entity_poly.type
_entity_poly.pdbx_seq_one_letter_code
_entity_poly.pdbx_strand_id
1 'polypeptide(L)'
;MKKHIVFFEAVGGSDKGRDGHRKDTVPMMDYLKKLGWSAEVVFFTDEILKDSAKTNEIFEYVKGAADAYVSRVNPGNLKEEKLYFDVLRKLCDSGVIGMPHPDAMIGYGAKDALTKLRNTELVPTDTLAYYDPAEAKRIGVNWVAGEEHDFKANFPKTLAKGERVLKQNRGSTGEGIWRVQLKDQSQYGKFDSIPLDTIVRCTEAVDNHVEEHKLGDFMNFCEKYLTGDNGMLVDMTFLPRIKEGEIRILMLYKDPIYVVHKKPAEGADAFSATLFSGAKYRYDKPEQWNELVSYFLSNLPEIKTKLGNYDLPLIWTADFILDTDENGKDKYVLGEINCSCVGFTSPVEFLDKTARRVANTIINIVEDAQK
;
A
#
# COMPACT_ATOMS: atom_id res chain seq x y z
N MET A 1 27.40 -15.82 -8.57
CA MET A 1 26.25 -15.34 -9.34
C MET A 1 25.76 -16.38 -10.35
N LYS A 2 24.50 -16.76 -10.27
CA LYS A 2 23.82 -17.69 -11.21
C LYS A 2 23.32 -16.98 -12.49
N LYS A 3 23.22 -15.64 -12.45
CA LYS A 3 22.62 -14.76 -13.46
C LYS A 3 21.19 -15.15 -13.83
N HIS A 4 20.42 -15.56 -12.82
CA HIS A 4 19.05 -16.03 -13.00
C HIS A 4 18.07 -15.36 -12.03
N ILE A 5 16.97 -14.84 -12.58
CA ILE A 5 15.91 -14.14 -11.84
C ILE A 5 14.58 -14.89 -11.99
N VAL A 6 13.92 -15.19 -10.88
CA VAL A 6 12.59 -15.80 -10.88
C VAL A 6 11.52 -14.75 -10.62
N PHE A 7 10.50 -14.67 -11.46
CA PHE A 7 9.31 -13.85 -11.23
C PHE A 7 8.21 -14.74 -10.66
N PHE A 8 7.64 -14.38 -9.51
CA PHE A 8 6.52 -15.11 -8.93
C PHE A 8 5.20 -14.49 -9.33
N GLU A 9 4.31 -15.27 -9.93
CA GLU A 9 2.94 -14.85 -10.25
C GLU A 9 1.90 -15.81 -9.66
N ALA A 10 0.69 -15.32 -9.40
CA ALA A 10 -0.45 -16.16 -9.10
C ALA A 10 -1.16 -16.54 -10.40
N VAL A 11 -1.72 -17.75 -10.47
CA VAL A 11 -2.60 -18.14 -11.59
C VAL A 11 -3.93 -17.38 -11.49
N GLY A 12 -4.36 -16.77 -12.59
CA GLY A 12 -5.56 -15.94 -12.64
C GLY A 12 -5.35 -14.52 -12.10
N GLY A 13 -6.45 -13.85 -11.77
CA GLY A 13 -6.46 -12.44 -11.38
C GLY A 13 -6.86 -11.49 -12.52
N SER A 14 -7.36 -10.31 -12.17
CA SER A 14 -7.80 -9.28 -13.12
C SER A 14 -6.63 -8.51 -13.77
N ASP A 15 -5.40 -8.74 -13.29
CA ASP A 15 -4.17 -8.09 -13.74
C ASP A 15 -3.44 -8.81 -14.88
N LYS A 16 -3.96 -9.95 -15.34
CA LYS A 16 -3.32 -10.78 -16.37
C LYS A 16 -3.80 -10.47 -17.80
N GLY A 17 -2.89 -10.65 -18.76
CA GLY A 17 -3.19 -10.65 -20.18
C GLY A 17 -3.77 -11.98 -20.67
N ARG A 18 -4.01 -12.09 -21.98
CA ARG A 18 -4.49 -13.33 -22.62
C ARG A 18 -3.48 -14.48 -22.53
N ASP A 19 -2.21 -14.15 -22.34
CA ASP A 19 -1.09 -15.07 -22.13
C ASP A 19 -0.97 -15.55 -20.69
N GLY A 20 -1.83 -15.10 -19.77
CA GLY A 20 -1.81 -15.48 -18.36
C GLY A 20 -0.76 -14.73 -17.53
N HIS A 21 -0.03 -13.77 -18.11
CA HIS A 21 1.01 -13.01 -17.43
C HIS A 21 0.57 -11.57 -17.17
N ARG A 22 1.20 -10.91 -16.20
CA ARG A 22 1.09 -9.45 -16.13
C ARG A 22 1.73 -8.80 -17.34
N LYS A 23 1.10 -7.74 -17.83
CA LYS A 23 1.59 -6.96 -18.98
C LYS A 23 2.97 -6.33 -18.78
N ASP A 24 3.41 -6.17 -17.53
CA ASP A 24 4.74 -5.64 -17.20
C ASP A 24 5.79 -6.72 -16.87
N THR A 25 5.42 -7.96 -16.55
CA THR A 25 6.38 -9.03 -16.23
C THR A 25 7.20 -9.44 -17.46
N VAL A 26 6.54 -9.74 -18.58
CA VAL A 26 7.22 -10.22 -19.79
C VAL A 26 8.24 -9.19 -20.32
N PRO A 27 7.91 -7.88 -20.44
CA PRO A 27 8.90 -6.87 -20.81
C PRO A 27 10.13 -6.83 -19.89
N MET A 28 9.96 -6.97 -18.56
CA MET A 28 11.09 -7.00 -17.62
C MET A 28 12.01 -8.20 -17.90
N MET A 29 11.44 -9.39 -18.08
CA MET A 29 12.20 -10.61 -18.40
C MET A 29 12.93 -10.52 -19.74
N ASP A 30 12.29 -9.96 -20.77
CA ASP A 30 12.90 -9.81 -22.09
C ASP A 30 14.12 -8.88 -22.05
N TYR A 31 14.07 -7.82 -21.23
CA TYR A 31 15.23 -6.97 -21.03
C TYR A 31 16.35 -7.64 -20.23
N LEU A 32 16.02 -8.43 -19.20
CA LEU A 32 17.02 -9.24 -18.49
C LEU A 32 17.75 -10.19 -19.46
N LYS A 33 16.99 -10.88 -20.35
CA LYS A 33 17.54 -11.76 -21.40
C LYS A 33 18.46 -11.02 -22.37
N LYS A 34 18.06 -9.83 -22.82
CA LYS A 34 18.91 -8.97 -23.68
C LYS A 34 20.20 -8.53 -22.99
N LEU A 35 20.20 -8.44 -21.66
CA LEU A 35 21.36 -8.08 -20.83
C LEU A 35 22.19 -9.31 -20.39
N GLY A 36 21.91 -10.49 -20.93
CA GLY A 36 22.67 -11.72 -20.64
C GLY A 36 22.30 -12.42 -19.34
N TRP A 37 21.11 -12.14 -18.79
CA TRP A 37 20.54 -12.82 -17.63
C TRP A 37 19.40 -13.74 -18.06
N SER A 38 19.24 -14.88 -17.42
CA SER A 38 18.05 -15.72 -17.63
C SER A 38 16.93 -15.29 -16.68
N ALA A 39 15.69 -15.41 -17.14
CA ALA A 39 14.51 -15.11 -16.33
C ALA A 39 13.32 -15.97 -16.73
N GLU A 40 12.53 -16.37 -15.73
CA GLU A 40 11.33 -17.17 -15.88
C GLU A 40 10.24 -16.78 -14.89
N VAL A 41 9.01 -17.27 -15.14
CA VAL A 41 7.88 -17.13 -14.22
C VAL A 41 7.63 -18.47 -13.53
N VAL A 42 7.56 -18.45 -12.19
CA VAL A 42 7.08 -19.56 -11.38
C VAL A 42 5.72 -19.18 -10.81
N PHE A 43 4.72 -20.04 -11.03
CA PHE A 43 3.35 -19.78 -10.61
C PHE A 43 3.03 -20.39 -9.24
N PHE A 44 2.27 -19.63 -8.44
CA PHE A 44 1.63 -20.11 -7.22
C PHE A 44 0.11 -20.22 -7.40
N THR A 45 -0.47 -21.22 -6.73
CA THR A 45 -1.91 -21.35 -6.49
C THR A 45 -2.13 -21.72 -5.02
N ASP A 46 -3.36 -21.55 -4.53
CA ASP A 46 -3.69 -21.97 -3.16
C ASP A 46 -3.47 -23.49 -2.96
N GLU A 47 -3.68 -24.32 -3.99
CA GLU A 47 -3.40 -25.76 -3.93
C GLU A 47 -1.91 -26.06 -3.83
N ILE A 48 -1.06 -25.31 -4.55
CA ILE A 48 0.40 -25.43 -4.40
C ILE A 48 0.80 -25.06 -2.98
N LEU A 49 0.28 -23.94 -2.46
CA LEU A 49 0.65 -23.43 -1.15
C LEU A 49 0.25 -24.37 0.01
N LYS A 50 -0.89 -25.05 -0.11
CA LYS A 50 -1.36 -26.05 0.87
C LYS A 50 -0.57 -27.35 0.84
N ASP A 51 0.09 -27.64 -0.27
CA ASP A 51 0.89 -28.85 -0.44
C ASP A 51 2.35 -28.57 -0.06
N SER A 52 2.76 -29.05 1.12
CA SER A 52 4.10 -28.85 1.63
C SER A 52 5.19 -29.46 0.74
N ALA A 53 4.89 -30.53 -0.01
CA ALA A 53 5.85 -31.13 -0.92
C ALA A 53 6.07 -30.23 -2.15
N LYS A 54 5.00 -29.68 -2.72
CA LYS A 54 5.08 -28.77 -3.88
C LYS A 54 5.73 -27.43 -3.53
N THR A 55 5.36 -26.84 -2.38
CA THR A 55 6.05 -25.63 -1.91
C THR A 55 7.53 -25.87 -1.66
N ASN A 56 7.91 -27.05 -1.12
CA ASN A 56 9.31 -27.40 -0.92
C ASN A 56 10.05 -27.64 -2.25
N GLU A 57 9.40 -28.22 -3.26
CA GLU A 57 9.96 -28.37 -4.60
C GLU A 57 10.29 -27.01 -5.22
N ILE A 58 9.35 -26.05 -5.17
CA ILE A 58 9.59 -24.67 -5.64
C ILE A 58 10.72 -24.03 -4.84
N PHE A 59 10.72 -24.18 -3.52
CA PHE A 59 11.75 -23.62 -2.66
C PHE A 59 13.15 -24.13 -3.03
N GLU A 60 13.35 -25.45 -3.09
CA GLU A 60 14.65 -26.05 -3.40
C GLU A 60 15.12 -25.72 -4.83
N TYR A 61 14.19 -25.70 -5.79
CA TYR A 61 14.49 -25.29 -7.15
C TYR A 61 14.97 -23.83 -7.21
N VAL A 62 14.20 -22.88 -6.67
CA VAL A 62 14.56 -21.45 -6.75
C VAL A 62 15.83 -21.16 -5.97
N LYS A 63 15.99 -21.75 -4.77
CA LYS A 63 17.22 -21.68 -3.97
C LYS A 63 18.43 -22.18 -4.77
N GLY A 64 18.30 -23.28 -5.49
CA GLY A 64 19.38 -23.84 -6.33
C GLY A 64 19.67 -23.01 -7.58
N ALA A 65 18.64 -22.46 -8.24
CA ALA A 65 18.74 -21.91 -9.59
C ALA A 65 18.85 -20.38 -9.65
N ALA A 66 18.28 -19.62 -8.71
CA ALA A 66 18.15 -18.16 -8.81
C ALA A 66 19.11 -17.40 -7.88
N ASP A 67 19.53 -16.20 -8.30
CA ASP A 67 20.16 -15.23 -7.39
C ASP A 67 19.11 -14.39 -6.65
N ALA A 68 17.98 -14.13 -7.31
CA ALA A 68 16.93 -13.27 -6.77
C ALA A 68 15.54 -13.66 -7.30
N TYR A 69 14.52 -13.19 -6.60
CA TYR A 69 13.14 -13.23 -7.08
C TYR A 69 12.50 -11.85 -7.13
N VAL A 70 11.50 -11.68 -8.00
CA VAL A 70 10.59 -10.54 -8.03
C VAL A 70 9.17 -11.04 -7.79
N SER A 71 8.53 -10.62 -6.68
CA SER A 71 7.13 -10.98 -6.43
C SER A 71 6.20 -10.10 -7.27
N ARG A 72 5.41 -10.75 -8.13
CA ARG A 72 4.39 -10.16 -9.01
C ARG A 72 3.01 -10.75 -8.71
N VAL A 73 2.72 -10.95 -7.43
CA VAL A 73 1.43 -11.41 -6.89
C VAL A 73 0.70 -10.22 -6.26
N ASN A 74 -0.47 -9.85 -6.80
CA ASN A 74 -1.31 -8.84 -6.16
C ASN A 74 -1.87 -9.35 -4.83
N PRO A 75 -1.99 -8.50 -3.79
CA PRO A 75 -2.74 -8.83 -2.59
C PRO A 75 -4.16 -9.30 -2.94
N GLY A 76 -4.62 -10.37 -2.28
CA GLY A 76 -5.94 -10.95 -2.50
C GLY A 76 -6.05 -11.96 -3.66
N ASN A 77 -5.03 -12.08 -4.54
CA ASN A 77 -5.04 -13.11 -5.59
C ASN A 77 -4.80 -14.53 -5.03
N LEU A 78 -4.21 -14.67 -3.85
CA LEU A 78 -4.00 -15.93 -3.14
C LEU A 78 -4.69 -15.85 -1.79
N LYS A 79 -5.50 -16.85 -1.45
CA LYS A 79 -6.13 -16.95 -0.12
C LYS A 79 -5.10 -17.33 0.94
N GLU A 80 -4.14 -18.16 0.56
CA GLU A 80 -3.08 -18.66 1.46
C GLU A 80 -1.85 -17.76 1.47
N GLU A 81 -2.04 -16.43 1.51
CA GLU A 81 -0.94 -15.46 1.39
C GLU A 81 0.12 -15.63 2.48
N LYS A 82 -0.27 -16.06 3.68
CA LYS A 82 0.67 -16.35 4.76
C LYS A 82 1.68 -17.45 4.36
N LEU A 83 1.19 -18.53 3.74
CA LEU A 83 2.05 -19.62 3.26
C LEU A 83 2.96 -19.13 2.12
N TYR A 84 2.45 -18.24 1.26
CA TYR A 84 3.27 -17.60 0.23
C TYR A 84 4.42 -16.79 0.84
N PHE A 85 4.13 -15.94 1.82
CA PHE A 85 5.16 -15.16 2.52
C PHE A 85 6.15 -16.05 3.29
N ASP A 86 5.72 -17.18 3.84
CA ASP A 86 6.61 -18.14 4.49
C ASP A 86 7.61 -18.75 3.48
N VAL A 87 7.19 -19.04 2.25
CA VAL A 87 8.11 -19.47 1.17
C VAL A 87 9.10 -18.35 0.82
N LEU A 88 8.63 -17.11 0.67
CA LEU A 88 9.50 -15.98 0.37
C LEU A 88 10.55 -15.74 1.47
N ARG A 89 10.16 -15.82 2.76
CA ARG A 89 11.08 -15.68 3.89
C ARG A 89 12.15 -16.76 3.85
N LYS A 90 11.75 -18.02 3.67
CA LYS A 90 12.70 -19.14 3.55
C LYS A 90 13.70 -18.93 2.41
N LEU A 91 13.25 -18.42 1.26
CA LEU A 91 14.14 -18.09 0.15
C LEU A 91 15.16 -17.01 0.54
N CYS A 92 14.72 -15.93 1.17
CA CYS A 92 15.60 -14.87 1.67
C CYS A 92 16.59 -15.39 2.73
N ASP A 93 16.14 -16.20 3.69
CA ASP A 93 16.99 -16.84 4.70
C ASP A 93 18.05 -17.75 4.07
N SER A 94 17.78 -18.31 2.89
CA SER A 94 18.71 -19.13 2.12
C SER A 94 19.67 -18.35 1.20
N GLY A 95 19.60 -17.00 1.22
CA GLY A 95 20.45 -16.12 0.45
C GLY A 95 19.91 -15.71 -0.93
N VAL A 96 18.65 -16.05 -1.26
CA VAL A 96 17.98 -15.53 -2.48
C VAL A 96 17.49 -14.11 -2.21
N ILE A 97 17.90 -13.16 -3.05
CA ILE A 97 17.56 -11.74 -2.85
C ILE A 97 16.09 -11.51 -3.18
N GLY A 98 15.33 -10.99 -2.21
CA GLY A 98 13.91 -10.68 -2.40
C GLY A 98 13.70 -9.25 -2.89
N MET A 99 13.01 -9.09 -4.01
CA MET A 99 12.66 -7.78 -4.58
C MET A 99 11.14 -7.60 -4.70
N PRO A 100 10.44 -7.24 -3.60
CA PRO A 100 10.95 -6.99 -2.23
C PRO A 100 11.08 -8.24 -1.33
N HIS A 101 11.78 -8.08 -0.21
CA HIS A 101 11.70 -8.98 0.95
C HIS A 101 10.24 -8.99 1.47
N PRO A 102 9.67 -10.15 1.88
CA PRO A 102 8.27 -10.24 2.33
C PRO A 102 7.96 -9.33 3.52
N ASP A 103 8.89 -9.13 4.43
CA ASP A 103 8.67 -8.24 5.58
C ASP A 103 8.72 -6.75 5.19
N ALA A 104 9.38 -6.40 4.09
CA ALA A 104 9.24 -5.06 3.48
C ALA A 104 7.84 -4.90 2.86
N MET A 105 7.28 -5.96 2.26
CA MET A 105 5.89 -5.94 1.74
C MET A 105 4.89 -5.67 2.86
N ILE A 106 5.10 -6.27 4.04
CA ILE A 106 4.26 -6.02 5.22
C ILE A 106 4.50 -4.61 5.74
N GLY A 107 5.76 -4.22 5.96
CA GLY A 107 6.11 -2.94 6.58
C GLY A 107 5.65 -1.72 5.79
N TYR A 108 5.78 -1.76 4.46
CA TYR A 108 5.41 -0.66 3.56
C TYR A 108 3.98 -0.78 3.02
N GLY A 109 3.47 -2.00 2.83
CA GLY A 109 2.20 -2.24 2.14
C GLY A 109 0.99 -2.30 3.06
N ALA A 110 1.18 -2.48 4.37
CA ALA A 110 0.11 -2.39 5.34
C ALA A 110 -0.28 -0.92 5.58
N LYS A 111 -1.58 -0.66 5.77
CA LYS A 111 -2.06 0.72 5.97
C LYS A 111 -1.50 1.37 7.26
N ASP A 112 -1.09 0.59 8.27
CA ASP A 112 -0.46 1.11 9.51
C ASP A 112 0.93 1.72 9.28
N ALA A 113 1.49 1.60 8.07
CA ALA A 113 2.66 2.39 7.69
C ALA A 113 2.45 3.88 7.98
N LEU A 114 1.22 4.40 7.79
CA LEU A 114 0.87 5.77 8.14
C LEU A 114 1.01 6.03 9.64
N THR A 115 0.47 5.16 10.49
CA THR A 115 0.55 5.29 11.95
C THR A 115 2.00 5.18 12.44
N LYS A 116 2.82 4.31 11.85
CA LYS A 116 4.26 4.20 12.14
C LYS A 116 5.03 5.48 11.78
N LEU A 117 4.54 6.21 10.77
CA LEU A 117 5.11 7.47 10.29
C LEU A 117 4.47 8.73 10.89
N ARG A 118 3.44 8.62 11.75
CA ARG A 118 2.70 9.78 12.31
C ARG A 118 3.55 10.77 13.12
N ASN A 119 4.71 10.32 13.59
CA ASN A 119 5.66 11.16 14.34
C ASN A 119 6.73 11.80 13.43
N THR A 120 6.51 11.77 12.11
CA THR A 120 7.30 12.48 11.10
C THR A 120 6.48 13.64 10.55
N GLU A 121 7.08 14.49 9.72
CA GLU A 121 6.32 15.56 9.04
C GLU A 121 5.37 15.03 7.96
N LEU A 122 5.52 13.78 7.53
CA LEU A 122 4.80 13.17 6.41
C LEU A 122 3.33 12.87 6.74
N VAL A 123 3.03 12.53 7.99
CA VAL A 123 1.71 12.01 8.39
C VAL A 123 1.23 12.75 9.63
N PRO A 124 -0.05 13.16 9.71
CA PRO A 124 -0.61 13.82 10.88
C PRO A 124 -0.48 12.95 12.14
N THR A 125 -0.08 13.57 13.25
CA THR A 125 0.20 12.91 14.53
C THR A 125 -1.03 12.23 15.14
N ASP A 126 -2.22 12.64 14.75
CA ASP A 126 -3.51 12.06 15.17
C ASP A 126 -3.97 10.90 14.28
N THR A 127 -3.06 10.33 13.48
CA THR A 127 -3.32 9.10 12.72
C THR A 127 -3.17 7.87 13.62
N LEU A 128 -4.24 7.10 13.79
CA LEU A 128 -4.30 5.92 14.65
C LEU A 128 -4.50 4.65 13.82
N ALA A 129 -4.15 3.50 14.40
CA ALA A 129 -4.48 2.19 13.86
C ALA A 129 -5.15 1.37 14.97
N TYR A 130 -6.26 0.75 14.63
CA TYR A 130 -7.03 -0.09 15.53
C TYR A 130 -6.96 -1.55 15.12
N TYR A 131 -6.99 -2.43 16.12
CA TYR A 131 -6.81 -3.86 15.95
C TYR A 131 -7.77 -4.64 16.85
N ASP A 132 -8.10 -5.86 16.43
CA ASP A 132 -8.57 -6.88 17.36
C ASP A 132 -7.45 -7.28 18.35
N PRO A 133 -7.73 -7.59 19.63
CA PRO A 133 -6.70 -7.95 20.60
C PRO A 133 -5.84 -9.16 20.20
N ALA A 134 -6.42 -10.16 19.54
CA ALA A 134 -5.69 -11.35 19.11
C ALA A 134 -4.71 -11.01 17.98
N GLU A 135 -5.15 -10.18 17.03
CA GLU A 135 -4.31 -9.72 15.94
C GLU A 135 -3.18 -8.81 16.45
N ALA A 136 -3.48 -7.85 17.33
CA ALA A 136 -2.48 -6.99 17.94
C ALA A 136 -1.38 -7.81 18.65
N LYS A 137 -1.78 -8.81 19.43
CA LYS A 137 -0.85 -9.74 20.09
C LYS A 137 0.01 -10.49 19.07
N ARG A 138 -0.56 -10.94 17.94
CA ARG A 138 0.15 -11.67 16.89
C ARG A 138 1.26 -10.82 16.25
N ILE A 139 1.00 -9.54 16.05
CA ILE A 139 1.93 -8.61 15.39
C ILE A 139 2.77 -7.77 16.36
N GLY A 140 2.68 -8.03 17.67
CA GLY A 140 3.47 -7.36 18.70
C GLY A 140 3.03 -5.92 19.03
N VAL A 141 1.79 -5.54 18.70
CA VAL A 141 1.19 -4.28 19.13
C VAL A 141 0.68 -4.42 20.56
N ASN A 142 1.09 -3.50 21.44
CA ASN A 142 0.57 -3.46 22.81
C ASN A 142 -0.87 -2.98 22.82
N TRP A 143 -1.81 -3.90 22.94
CA TRP A 143 -3.24 -3.60 22.98
C TRP A 143 -3.77 -3.61 24.40
N VAL A 144 -4.42 -2.52 24.80
CA VAL A 144 -5.08 -2.36 26.10
C VAL A 144 -6.47 -1.78 25.85
N ALA A 145 -7.49 -2.39 26.47
CA ALA A 145 -8.86 -1.93 26.35
C ALA A 145 -8.99 -0.47 26.84
N GLY A 146 -9.65 0.38 26.06
CA GLY A 146 -9.79 1.80 26.36
C GLY A 146 -8.62 2.70 25.90
N GLU A 147 -7.49 2.12 25.50
CA GLU A 147 -6.30 2.86 25.03
C GLU A 147 -6.23 2.95 23.51
N GLU A 148 -5.19 3.58 22.97
CA GLU A 148 -5.05 4.05 21.58
C GLU A 148 -5.52 3.08 20.48
N HIS A 149 -5.25 1.78 20.63
CA HIS A 149 -5.57 0.76 19.62
C HIS A 149 -6.98 0.16 19.73
N ASP A 150 -7.77 0.58 20.72
CA ASP A 150 -9.17 0.22 20.87
C ASP A 150 -10.07 1.15 20.04
N PHE A 151 -10.60 0.61 18.94
CA PHE A 151 -11.48 1.32 18.02
C PHE A 151 -12.72 1.90 18.72
N LYS A 152 -13.35 1.10 19.59
CA LYS A 152 -14.60 1.51 20.26
C LYS A 152 -14.37 2.67 21.21
N ALA A 153 -13.20 2.71 21.83
CA ALA A 153 -12.85 3.75 22.79
C ALA A 153 -12.36 5.05 22.14
N ASN A 154 -11.65 5.00 21.00
CA ASN A 154 -10.92 6.17 20.50
C ASN A 154 -11.45 6.78 19.22
N PHE A 155 -12.13 6.04 18.35
CA PHE A 155 -12.70 6.63 17.15
C PHE A 155 -13.72 7.75 17.45
N PRO A 156 -14.61 7.63 18.47
CA PRO A 156 -15.47 8.74 18.86
C PRO A 156 -14.71 9.98 19.35
N LYS A 157 -13.50 9.81 19.90
CA LYS A 157 -12.66 10.91 20.40
C LYS A 157 -11.93 11.61 19.26
N THR A 158 -11.42 10.86 18.28
CA THR A 158 -10.77 11.46 17.10
C THR A 158 -11.80 12.14 16.21
N LEU A 159 -12.97 11.52 16.00
CA LEU A 159 -14.09 12.12 15.27
C LEU A 159 -14.61 13.39 15.93
N ALA A 160 -14.51 13.53 17.26
CA ALA A 160 -14.91 14.76 17.93
C ALA A 160 -14.09 16.00 17.49
N LYS A 161 -12.87 15.79 16.98
CA LYS A 161 -11.96 16.86 16.56
C LYS A 161 -12.20 17.33 15.13
N GLY A 162 -12.83 16.50 14.29
CA GLY A 162 -13.05 16.80 12.89
C GLY A 162 -13.42 15.56 12.07
N GLU A 163 -13.66 15.76 10.78
CA GLU A 163 -13.94 14.68 9.83
C GLU A 163 -12.77 13.69 9.76
N ARG A 164 -13.10 12.40 9.65
CA ARG A 164 -12.11 11.31 9.64
C ARG A 164 -12.24 10.47 8.38
N VAL A 165 -11.14 9.83 7.99
CA VAL A 165 -11.11 8.77 6.98
C VAL A 165 -10.69 7.48 7.67
N LEU A 166 -11.59 6.50 7.68
CA LEU A 166 -11.29 5.14 8.09
C LEU A 166 -10.84 4.32 6.88
N LYS A 167 -9.75 3.56 6.99
CA LYS A 167 -9.19 2.75 5.91
C LYS A 167 -8.98 1.33 6.38
N GLN A 168 -9.69 0.37 5.81
CA GLN A 168 -9.40 -1.05 6.05
C GLN A 168 -8.01 -1.42 5.52
N ASN A 169 -7.39 -2.42 6.12
CA ASN A 169 -6.20 -3.03 5.55
C ASN A 169 -6.54 -3.83 4.29
N ARG A 170 -5.61 -3.92 3.34
CA ARG A 170 -5.72 -4.75 2.11
C ARG A 170 -6.96 -4.50 1.24
N GLY A 171 -7.70 -3.41 1.45
CA GLY A 171 -8.73 -2.94 0.54
C GLY A 171 -8.14 -2.49 -0.79
N SER A 172 -8.88 -2.72 -1.89
CA SER A 172 -8.50 -2.28 -3.23
C SER A 172 -9.52 -1.28 -3.77
N THR A 173 -9.08 -0.38 -4.66
CA THR A 173 -9.97 0.52 -5.41
C THR A 173 -10.99 1.30 -4.57
N GLY A 174 -10.64 1.68 -3.35
CA GLY A 174 -11.51 2.47 -2.47
C GLY A 174 -12.44 1.66 -1.56
N GLU A 175 -12.48 0.34 -1.69
CA GLU A 175 -13.27 -0.53 -0.81
C GLU A 175 -12.80 -0.42 0.65
N GLY A 176 -13.74 -0.23 1.57
CA GLY A 176 -13.49 -0.06 3.00
C GLY A 176 -12.70 1.19 3.34
N ILE A 177 -12.74 2.21 2.47
CA ILE A 177 -12.26 3.56 2.76
C ILE A 177 -13.47 4.48 2.95
N TRP A 178 -13.69 4.92 4.18
CA TRP A 178 -14.88 5.67 4.58
C TRP A 178 -14.51 7.06 5.07
N ARG A 179 -15.05 8.11 4.43
CA ARG A 179 -15.10 9.45 5.02
C ARG A 179 -16.26 9.50 5.99
N VAL A 180 -15.99 9.83 7.25
CA VAL A 180 -16.98 9.90 8.33
C VAL A 180 -17.09 11.32 8.83
N GLN A 181 -18.31 11.85 8.78
CA GLN A 181 -18.63 13.23 9.15
C GLN A 181 -19.78 13.23 10.15
N LEU A 182 -19.78 14.19 11.09
CA LEU A 182 -20.98 14.45 11.89
C LEU A 182 -22.04 15.07 10.97
N LYS A 183 -23.29 14.63 11.09
CA LYS A 183 -24.40 15.25 10.34
C LYS A 183 -24.57 16.71 10.72
N ASP A 184 -24.46 17.02 12.00
CA ASP A 184 -24.36 18.38 12.52
C ASP A 184 -22.88 18.72 12.78
N GLN A 185 -22.22 19.32 11.78
CA GLN A 185 -20.82 19.70 11.88
C GLN A 185 -20.55 20.75 12.98
N SER A 186 -21.58 21.46 13.46
CA SER A 186 -21.39 22.39 14.57
C SER A 186 -21.01 21.67 15.89
N GLN A 187 -21.12 20.35 15.95
CA GLN A 187 -20.80 19.54 17.13
C GLN A 187 -19.30 19.24 17.29
N TYR A 188 -18.48 19.47 16.26
CA TYR A 188 -17.04 19.32 16.39
C TYR A 188 -16.49 20.23 17.50
N GLY A 189 -15.58 19.68 18.31
CA GLY A 189 -14.98 20.37 19.46
C GLY A 189 -15.89 20.60 20.67
N LYS A 190 -17.17 20.20 20.63
CA LYS A 190 -18.09 20.35 21.77
C LYS A 190 -18.01 19.22 22.80
N PHE A 191 -17.47 18.08 22.39
CA PHE A 191 -17.35 16.88 23.23
C PHE A 191 -15.92 16.33 23.13
N ASP A 192 -15.43 15.71 24.20
CA ASP A 192 -14.18 14.94 24.13
C ASP A 192 -14.36 13.61 23.38
N SER A 193 -15.59 13.11 23.32
CA SER A 193 -16.00 11.88 22.67
C SER A 193 -17.44 12.01 22.16
N ILE A 194 -17.67 11.70 20.89
CA ILE A 194 -19.01 11.77 20.30
C ILE A 194 -19.94 10.70 20.90
N PRO A 195 -21.18 11.05 21.31
CA PRO A 195 -22.18 10.06 21.72
C PRO A 195 -22.51 9.05 20.63
N LEU A 196 -22.68 7.77 20.99
CA LEU A 196 -22.87 6.69 20.02
C LEU A 196 -24.21 6.74 19.26
N ASP A 197 -25.19 7.48 19.78
CA ASP A 197 -26.48 7.74 19.12
C ASP A 197 -26.45 8.96 18.19
N THR A 198 -25.33 9.70 18.14
CA THR A 198 -25.11 10.79 17.18
C THR A 198 -25.18 10.28 15.75
N ILE A 199 -25.88 11.01 14.88
CA ILE A 199 -25.98 10.66 13.47
C ILE A 199 -24.71 11.12 12.73
N VAL A 200 -24.07 10.17 12.06
CA VAL A 200 -22.92 10.37 11.19
C VAL A 200 -23.30 10.12 9.73
N ARG A 201 -22.63 10.84 8.85
CA ARG A 201 -22.67 10.68 7.41
C ARG A 201 -21.40 9.98 6.96
N CYS A 202 -21.54 8.83 6.33
CA CYS A 202 -20.44 7.97 5.90
C CYS A 202 -20.43 7.89 4.37
N THR A 203 -19.32 8.24 3.74
CA THR A 203 -19.15 8.15 2.27
C THR A 203 -18.05 7.14 1.97
N GLU A 204 -18.36 6.07 1.21
CA GLU A 204 -17.35 5.08 0.82
C GLU A 204 -16.64 5.49 -0.48
N ALA A 205 -15.32 5.35 -0.54
CA ALA A 205 -14.54 5.75 -1.71
C ALA A 205 -14.71 4.82 -2.92
N VAL A 206 -15.29 3.62 -2.75
CA VAL A 206 -15.43 2.66 -3.85
C VAL A 206 -16.28 3.21 -5.01
N ASP A 207 -17.36 3.93 -4.69
CA ASP A 207 -18.30 4.50 -5.65
C ASP A 207 -18.86 5.88 -5.22
N ASN A 208 -18.41 6.41 -4.08
CA ASN A 208 -18.89 7.65 -3.45
C ASN A 208 -20.36 7.61 -3.01
N HIS A 209 -20.95 6.44 -2.77
CA HIS A 209 -22.26 6.38 -2.14
C HIS A 209 -22.20 6.93 -0.70
N VAL A 210 -23.34 7.44 -0.23
CA VAL A 210 -23.48 8.09 1.07
C VAL A 210 -24.52 7.35 1.89
N GLU A 211 -24.16 7.06 3.14
CA GLU A 211 -25.03 6.45 4.13
C GLU A 211 -25.12 7.33 5.38
N GLU A 212 -26.25 7.28 6.07
CA GLU A 212 -26.40 7.89 7.40
C GLU A 212 -26.64 6.80 8.44
N HIS A 213 -25.88 6.86 9.53
CA HIS A 213 -25.92 5.86 10.61
C HIS A 213 -25.88 6.55 11.97
N LYS A 214 -26.34 5.86 13.02
CA LYS A 214 -25.85 6.18 14.36
C LYS A 214 -24.37 5.79 14.43
N LEU A 215 -23.56 6.60 15.10
CA LEU A 215 -22.12 6.34 15.24
C LEU A 215 -21.83 4.91 15.73
N GLY A 216 -22.56 4.46 16.76
CA GLY A 216 -22.40 3.11 17.31
C GLY A 216 -22.69 2.01 16.30
N ASP A 217 -23.74 2.17 15.49
CA ASP A 217 -24.13 1.18 14.48
C ASP A 217 -23.08 1.10 13.36
N PHE A 218 -22.57 2.25 12.89
CA PHE A 218 -21.49 2.29 11.92
C PHE A 218 -20.19 1.67 12.47
N MET A 219 -19.87 1.95 13.72
CA MET A 219 -18.71 1.32 14.38
C MET A 219 -18.89 -0.19 14.55
N ASN A 220 -20.11 -0.71 14.73
CA ASN A 220 -20.36 -2.15 14.74
C ASN A 220 -20.15 -2.74 13.34
N PHE A 221 -20.63 -2.07 12.30
CA PHE A 221 -20.37 -2.45 10.92
C PHE A 221 -18.87 -2.53 10.59
N CYS A 222 -18.06 -1.60 11.07
CA CYS A 222 -16.61 -1.57 10.84
C CYS A 222 -15.83 -2.70 11.54
N GLU A 223 -16.40 -3.44 12.50
CA GLU A 223 -15.70 -4.55 13.19
C GLU A 223 -15.24 -5.65 12.22
N LYS A 224 -15.95 -5.81 11.10
CA LYS A 224 -15.55 -6.73 10.03
C LYS A 224 -14.14 -6.45 9.48
N TYR A 225 -13.67 -5.20 9.55
CA TYR A 225 -12.33 -4.80 9.09
C TYR A 225 -11.23 -5.11 10.10
N LEU A 226 -11.58 -5.34 11.37
CA LEU A 226 -10.65 -5.67 12.45
C LEU A 226 -10.45 -7.19 12.59
N THR A 227 -11.39 -7.98 12.07
CA THR A 227 -11.42 -9.43 12.29
C THR A 227 -10.59 -10.19 11.26
N GLY A 228 -9.84 -11.20 11.70
CA GLY A 228 -9.08 -12.11 10.84
C GLY A 228 -7.62 -11.70 10.63
N ASP A 229 -6.90 -12.50 9.84
CA ASP A 229 -5.47 -12.30 9.61
C ASP A 229 -5.21 -10.96 8.91
N ASN A 230 -4.37 -10.11 9.52
CA ASN A 230 -4.08 -8.74 9.09
C ASN A 230 -5.26 -7.75 9.22
N GLY A 231 -6.30 -8.11 9.99
CA GLY A 231 -7.44 -7.25 10.32
C GLY A 231 -6.99 -5.99 11.07
N MET A 232 -7.36 -4.83 10.53
CA MET A 232 -6.96 -3.53 11.05
C MET A 232 -7.79 -2.42 10.39
N LEU A 233 -7.99 -1.33 11.14
CA LEU A 233 -8.59 -0.10 10.63
C LEU A 233 -7.71 1.11 10.96
N VAL A 234 -7.26 1.82 9.93
CA VAL A 234 -6.53 3.09 10.11
C VAL A 234 -7.51 4.24 10.16
N ASP A 235 -7.27 5.17 11.07
CA ASP A 235 -8.06 6.38 11.29
C ASP A 235 -7.17 7.60 11.11
N MET A 236 -7.46 8.38 10.06
CA MET A 236 -6.69 9.55 9.67
C MET A 236 -7.62 10.76 9.53
N THR A 237 -7.12 11.97 9.78
CA THR A 237 -7.89 13.19 9.53
C THR A 237 -8.27 13.30 8.05
N PHE A 238 -9.47 13.79 7.76
CA PHE A 238 -9.85 14.06 6.38
C PHE A 238 -9.11 15.29 5.86
N LEU A 239 -8.54 15.19 4.65
CA LEU A 239 -7.79 16.25 3.99
C LEU A 239 -8.65 16.89 2.88
N PRO A 240 -9.24 18.09 3.08
CA PRO A 240 -10.22 18.65 2.14
C PRO A 240 -9.67 18.90 0.74
N ARG A 241 -8.37 19.16 0.62
CA ARG A 241 -7.69 19.39 -0.66
C ARG A 241 -7.49 18.11 -1.49
N ILE A 242 -8.00 16.95 -1.05
CA ILE A 242 -8.14 15.78 -1.92
C ILE A 242 -8.95 16.08 -3.20
N LYS A 243 -9.81 17.11 -3.17
CA LYS A 243 -10.52 17.64 -4.34
C LYS A 243 -9.57 18.20 -5.42
N GLU A 244 -8.38 18.65 -5.04
CA GLU A 244 -7.32 19.07 -5.97
C GLU A 244 -6.61 17.86 -6.61
N GLY A 245 -6.69 16.70 -5.95
CA GLY A 245 -6.21 15.41 -6.44
C GLY A 245 -5.16 14.77 -5.53
N GLU A 246 -5.03 13.46 -5.68
CA GLU A 246 -3.97 12.67 -5.06
C GLU A 246 -2.75 12.64 -5.99
N ILE A 247 -1.55 12.79 -5.43
CA ILE A 247 -0.28 12.86 -6.15
C ILE A 247 0.52 11.60 -5.83
N ARG A 248 0.57 10.66 -6.77
CA ARG A 248 1.29 9.40 -6.64
C ARG A 248 2.67 9.49 -7.28
N ILE A 249 3.72 9.23 -6.51
CA ILE A 249 5.08 9.07 -7.03
C ILE A 249 5.30 7.58 -7.30
N LEU A 250 5.59 7.19 -8.55
CA LEU A 250 6.07 5.85 -8.85
C LEU A 250 7.57 5.79 -8.61
N MET A 251 8.00 4.88 -7.73
CA MET A 251 9.38 4.66 -7.34
C MET A 251 9.90 3.36 -7.95
N LEU A 252 11.13 3.41 -8.47
CA LEU A 252 11.96 2.25 -8.79
C LEU A 252 13.11 2.23 -7.79
N TYR A 253 13.03 1.33 -6.82
CA TYR A 253 13.96 1.31 -5.69
C TYR A 253 14.00 2.70 -4.99
N LYS A 254 15.10 3.44 -5.10
CA LYS A 254 15.23 4.81 -4.56
C LYS A 254 14.91 5.93 -5.55
N ASP A 255 14.73 5.62 -6.83
CA ASP A 255 14.63 6.61 -7.89
C ASP A 255 13.17 6.87 -8.29
N PRO A 256 12.71 8.13 -8.36
CA PRO A 256 11.40 8.44 -8.91
C PRO A 256 11.39 8.20 -10.43
N ILE A 257 10.31 7.59 -10.94
CA ILE A 257 10.11 7.31 -12.36
C ILE A 257 9.23 8.37 -13.01
N TYR A 258 8.02 8.54 -12.49
CA TYR A 258 7.05 9.57 -12.90
C TYR A 258 6.06 9.82 -11.75
N VAL A 259 5.31 10.91 -11.88
CA VAL A 259 4.25 11.30 -10.95
C VAL A 259 2.89 11.13 -11.65
N VAL A 260 1.91 10.59 -10.94
CA VAL A 260 0.52 10.48 -11.40
C VAL A 260 -0.33 11.40 -10.54
N HIS A 261 -0.92 12.42 -11.15
CA HIS A 261 -1.92 13.27 -10.51
C HIS A 261 -3.31 12.71 -10.80
N LYS A 262 -3.96 12.20 -9.75
CA LYS A 262 -5.27 11.55 -9.81
C LYS A 262 -6.31 12.51 -9.26
N LYS A 263 -7.04 13.19 -10.14
CA LYS A 263 -8.08 14.13 -9.72
C LYS A 263 -9.43 13.41 -9.61
N PRO A 264 -10.07 13.38 -8.43
CA PRO A 264 -11.42 12.82 -8.27
C PRO A 264 -12.43 13.41 -9.25
N ALA A 265 -13.54 12.71 -9.47
CA ALA A 265 -14.68 13.23 -10.21
C ALA A 265 -15.23 14.50 -9.54
N GLU A 266 -15.87 15.38 -10.31
CA GLU A 266 -16.54 16.55 -9.74
C GLU A 266 -17.77 16.12 -8.94
N GLY A 267 -17.88 16.62 -7.70
CA GLY A 267 -18.99 16.33 -6.80
C GLY A 267 -18.74 16.93 -5.42
N ALA A 268 -19.81 17.24 -4.68
CA ALA A 268 -19.68 17.80 -3.33
C ALA A 268 -18.93 16.84 -2.38
N ASP A 269 -19.19 15.54 -2.55
CA ASP A 269 -18.72 14.45 -1.69
C ASP A 269 -17.72 13.51 -2.36
N ALA A 270 -17.44 13.73 -3.64
CA ALA A 270 -16.46 12.94 -4.37
C ALA A 270 -15.06 13.20 -3.80
N PHE A 271 -14.45 12.14 -3.27
CA PHE A 271 -13.06 12.16 -2.80
C PHE A 271 -12.25 10.97 -3.32
N SER A 272 -12.90 10.02 -3.99
CA SER A 272 -12.23 8.87 -4.58
C SER A 272 -11.39 9.24 -5.79
N ALA A 273 -10.10 8.91 -5.72
CA ALA A 273 -9.12 9.14 -6.77
C ALA A 273 -8.95 7.93 -7.71
N THR A 274 -9.95 7.04 -7.79
CA THR A 274 -9.87 5.84 -8.64
C THR A 274 -10.46 6.07 -10.04
N LEU A 275 -9.94 5.39 -11.06
CA LEU A 275 -10.52 5.45 -12.41
C LEU A 275 -11.96 4.93 -12.45
N PHE A 276 -12.29 3.91 -11.64
CA PHE A 276 -13.64 3.34 -11.58
C PHE A 276 -14.67 4.33 -11.04
N SER A 277 -14.26 5.20 -10.11
CA SER A 277 -15.08 6.29 -9.59
C SER A 277 -15.05 7.56 -10.46
N GLY A 278 -14.51 7.49 -11.68
CA GLY A 278 -14.50 8.60 -12.65
C GLY A 278 -13.35 9.60 -12.49
N ALA A 279 -12.29 9.28 -11.73
CA ALA A 279 -11.14 10.15 -11.60
C ALA A 279 -10.38 10.32 -12.93
N LYS A 280 -9.77 11.50 -13.13
CA LYS A 280 -8.93 11.81 -14.29
C LYS A 280 -7.47 11.75 -13.90
N TYR A 281 -6.68 10.98 -14.64
CA TYR A 281 -5.25 10.81 -14.37
C TYR A 281 -4.43 11.64 -15.35
N ARG A 282 -3.46 12.38 -14.82
CA ARG A 282 -2.39 13.04 -15.57
C ARG A 282 -1.06 12.45 -15.14
N TYR A 283 -0.16 12.27 -16.11
CA TYR A 283 1.18 11.75 -15.86
C TYR A 283 2.20 12.86 -16.10
N ASP A 284 2.99 13.14 -15.07
CA ASP A 284 3.99 14.20 -15.05
C ASP A 284 5.38 13.62 -14.80
N LYS A 285 6.40 14.38 -15.18
CA LYS A 285 7.78 14.05 -14.82
C LYS A 285 8.07 14.47 -13.38
N PRO A 286 8.99 13.80 -12.67
CA PRO A 286 9.35 14.16 -11.29
C PRO A 286 9.79 15.63 -11.14
N GLU A 287 10.45 16.21 -12.15
CA GLU A 287 10.96 17.59 -12.09
C GLU A 287 9.82 18.64 -12.05
N GLN A 288 8.62 18.28 -12.51
CA GLN A 288 7.43 19.14 -12.40
C GLN A 288 6.87 19.19 -10.97
N TRP A 289 7.33 18.28 -10.10
CA TRP A 289 6.94 18.14 -8.70
C TRP A 289 8.17 18.17 -7.78
N ASN A 290 9.17 18.98 -8.12
CA ASN A 290 10.49 18.95 -7.49
C ASN A 290 10.44 19.14 -5.97
N GLU A 291 9.55 20.00 -5.46
CA GLU A 291 9.39 20.24 -4.02
C GLU A 291 8.94 18.96 -3.28
N LEU A 292 7.83 18.36 -3.72
CA LEU A 292 7.34 17.09 -3.19
C LEU A 292 8.38 15.97 -3.33
N VAL A 293 8.98 15.82 -4.51
CA VAL A 293 9.95 14.73 -4.76
C VAL A 293 11.19 14.90 -3.88
N SER A 294 11.73 16.11 -3.77
CA SER A 294 12.89 16.39 -2.91
C SER A 294 12.57 16.17 -1.44
N TYR A 295 11.39 16.64 -1.00
CA TYR A 295 10.87 16.42 0.34
C TYR A 295 10.72 14.93 0.66
N PHE A 296 10.15 14.14 -0.25
CA PHE A 296 9.97 12.72 -0.03
C PHE A 296 11.31 11.97 0.03
N LEU A 297 12.22 12.26 -0.90
CA LEU A 297 13.53 11.62 -0.96
C LEU A 297 14.40 11.95 0.27
N SER A 298 14.31 13.15 0.83
CA SER A 298 15.06 13.51 2.05
C SER A 298 14.57 12.76 3.29
N ASN A 299 13.27 12.39 3.33
CA ASN A 299 12.67 11.60 4.41
C ASN A 299 12.84 10.08 4.24
N LEU A 300 13.31 9.61 3.08
CA LEU A 300 13.40 8.18 2.75
C LEU A 300 14.23 7.34 3.74
N PRO A 301 15.36 7.83 4.30
CA PRO A 301 16.10 7.08 5.33
C PRO A 301 15.29 6.85 6.62
N GLU A 302 14.53 7.86 7.06
CA GLU A 302 13.68 7.74 8.25
C GLU A 302 12.49 6.80 7.98
N ILE A 303 11.87 6.90 6.80
CA ILE A 303 10.84 5.97 6.35
C ILE A 303 11.37 4.53 6.40
N LYS A 304 12.55 4.27 5.81
CA LYS A 304 13.17 2.94 5.83
C LYS A 304 13.36 2.43 7.25
N THR A 305 13.89 3.26 8.13
CA THR A 305 14.11 2.91 9.54
C THR A 305 12.80 2.56 10.26
N LYS A 306 11.75 3.39 10.10
CA LYS A 306 10.46 3.20 10.78
C LYS A 306 9.63 2.05 10.22
N LEU A 307 9.82 1.68 8.96
CA LEU A 307 9.07 0.62 8.27
C LEU A 307 9.82 -0.73 8.22
N GLY A 308 10.71 -0.97 9.18
CA GLY A 308 11.33 -2.28 9.41
C GLY A 308 12.78 -2.39 8.94
N ASN A 309 13.36 -1.33 8.38
CA ASN A 309 14.77 -1.26 7.98
C ASN A 309 15.22 -2.28 6.92
N TYR A 310 14.27 -2.83 6.16
CA TYR A 310 14.55 -3.66 4.98
C TYR A 310 14.87 -2.78 3.76
N ASP A 311 15.51 -3.36 2.76
CA ASP A 311 15.74 -2.68 1.48
C ASP A 311 14.44 -2.23 0.82
N LEU A 312 14.56 -1.14 0.07
CA LEU A 312 13.40 -0.53 -0.57
C LEU A 312 12.79 -1.51 -1.58
N PRO A 313 11.45 -1.52 -1.72
CA PRO A 313 10.83 -2.34 -2.74
C PRO A 313 11.34 -1.99 -4.14
N LEU A 314 11.39 -2.98 -5.03
CA LEU A 314 11.83 -2.76 -6.41
C LEU A 314 10.90 -1.77 -7.12
N ILE A 315 9.59 -1.96 -7.01
CA ILE A 315 8.59 -1.07 -7.61
C ILE A 315 7.54 -0.78 -6.56
N TRP A 316 7.36 0.49 -6.23
CA TRP A 316 6.44 0.92 -5.20
C TRP A 316 5.95 2.33 -5.45
N THR A 317 4.94 2.77 -4.70
CA THR A 317 4.41 4.12 -4.78
C THR A 317 4.27 4.75 -3.41
N ALA A 318 4.35 6.07 -3.40
CA ALA A 318 3.92 6.90 -2.29
C ALA A 318 2.89 7.90 -2.81
N ASP A 319 1.74 7.94 -2.16
CA ASP A 319 0.58 8.72 -2.59
C ASP A 319 0.34 9.84 -1.57
N PHE A 320 0.32 11.07 -2.07
CA PHE A 320 0.23 12.29 -1.28
C PHE A 320 -1.07 13.04 -1.54
N ILE A 321 -1.54 13.73 -0.52
CA ILE A 321 -2.65 14.67 -0.59
C ILE A 321 -2.13 16.01 -0.10
N LEU A 322 -2.52 17.08 -0.78
CA LEU A 322 -2.18 18.43 -0.34
C LEU A 322 -2.91 18.78 0.96
N ASP A 323 -2.27 19.60 1.77
CA ASP A 323 -2.82 20.29 2.92
C ASP A 323 -2.23 21.71 2.95
N THR A 324 -2.65 22.53 3.91
CA THR A 324 -2.12 23.89 4.08
C THR A 324 -1.44 24.02 5.44
N ASP A 325 -0.19 24.46 5.46
CA ASP A 325 0.53 24.72 6.71
C ASP A 325 0.03 25.98 7.44
N GLU A 326 0.54 26.22 8.64
CA GLU A 326 0.18 27.40 9.46
C GLU A 326 0.50 28.75 8.80
N ASN A 327 1.37 28.76 7.78
CA ASN A 327 1.77 29.95 7.02
C ASN A 327 1.01 30.08 5.69
N GLY A 328 0.04 29.21 5.42
CA GLY A 328 -0.73 29.21 4.18
C GLY A 328 -0.02 28.57 2.99
N LYS A 329 1.09 27.83 3.19
CA LYS A 329 1.85 27.15 2.14
C LYS A 329 1.37 25.72 1.92
N ASP A 330 1.68 25.18 0.75
CA ASP A 330 1.42 23.77 0.44
C ASP A 330 2.19 22.85 1.37
N LYS A 331 1.47 21.90 1.99
CA LYS A 331 2.02 20.80 2.74
C LYS A 331 1.63 19.50 2.05
N TYR A 332 2.58 18.56 1.92
CA TYR A 332 2.31 17.26 1.32
C TYR A 332 2.13 16.21 2.41
N VAL A 333 0.93 15.65 2.52
CA VAL A 333 0.61 14.62 3.50
C VAL A 333 0.58 13.26 2.83
N LEU A 334 1.37 12.32 3.32
CA LEU A 334 1.39 10.95 2.85
C LEU A 334 0.07 10.26 3.25
N GLY A 335 -0.68 9.84 2.22
CA GLY A 335 -1.97 9.18 2.37
C GLY A 335 -1.90 7.66 2.24
N GLU A 336 -0.90 7.13 1.52
CA GLU A 336 -0.73 5.70 1.29
C GLU A 336 0.66 5.35 0.71
N ILE A 337 1.16 4.14 1.02
CA ILE A 337 2.27 3.50 0.34
C ILE A 337 1.78 2.18 -0.28
N ASN A 338 2.21 1.88 -1.51
CA ASN A 338 1.94 0.60 -2.16
C ASN A 338 3.24 -0.06 -2.60
N CYS A 339 3.52 -1.28 -2.15
CA CYS A 339 4.74 -2.01 -2.55
C CYS A 339 4.49 -3.46 -2.98
N SER A 340 3.26 -3.94 -2.85
CA SER A 340 2.88 -5.30 -3.23
C SER A 340 2.39 -5.32 -4.67
N CYS A 341 3.27 -5.73 -5.59
CA CYS A 341 2.94 -5.94 -7.00
C CYS A 341 2.43 -4.69 -7.76
N VAL A 342 3.05 -3.54 -7.50
CA VAL A 342 2.77 -2.29 -8.24
C VAL A 342 3.07 -2.46 -9.72
N GLY A 343 2.13 -2.01 -10.57
CA GLY A 343 2.26 -2.04 -12.02
C GLY A 343 2.61 -0.69 -12.63
N PHE A 344 3.26 -0.72 -13.80
CA PHE A 344 3.67 0.46 -14.57
C PHE A 344 3.23 0.37 -16.04
N THR A 345 2.08 -0.28 -16.28
CA THR A 345 1.56 -0.57 -17.62
C THR A 345 0.84 0.61 -18.27
N SER A 346 0.64 1.71 -17.54
CA SER A 346 -0.07 2.89 -18.02
C SER A 346 0.62 4.17 -17.55
N PRO A 347 0.85 5.14 -18.47
CA PRO A 347 0.50 5.06 -19.88
C PRO A 347 1.56 4.28 -20.66
N VAL A 348 1.16 3.70 -21.81
CA VAL A 348 1.93 2.68 -22.54
C VAL A 348 3.31 3.17 -23.00
N GLU A 349 3.47 4.47 -23.22
CA GLU A 349 4.72 5.13 -23.60
C GLU A 349 5.83 5.00 -22.55
N PHE A 350 5.50 4.79 -21.27
CA PHE A 350 6.50 4.54 -20.24
C PHE A 350 6.85 3.07 -20.09
N LEU A 351 6.06 2.13 -20.62
CA LEU A 351 6.23 0.70 -20.36
C LEU A 351 7.63 0.20 -20.75
N ASP A 352 8.04 0.44 -22.00
CA ASP A 352 9.32 -0.06 -22.54
C ASP A 352 10.52 0.53 -21.79
N LYS A 353 10.56 1.86 -21.66
CA LYS A 353 11.62 2.57 -20.94
C LYS A 353 11.70 2.16 -19.47
N THR A 354 10.55 1.97 -18.82
CA THR A 354 10.48 1.56 -17.41
C THR A 354 10.90 0.11 -17.24
N ALA A 355 10.44 -0.80 -18.09
CA ALA A 355 10.87 -2.21 -18.07
C ALA A 355 12.39 -2.35 -18.24
N ARG A 356 12.99 -1.58 -19.16
CA ARG A 356 14.45 -1.52 -19.30
C ARG A 356 15.13 -1.03 -18.02
N ARG A 357 14.64 0.06 -17.42
CA ARG A 357 15.21 0.57 -16.15
C ARG A 357 15.10 -0.46 -15.04
N VAL A 358 13.95 -1.11 -14.89
CA VAL A 358 13.72 -2.14 -13.88
C VAL A 358 14.69 -3.31 -14.06
N ALA A 359 14.89 -3.82 -15.28
CA ALA A 359 15.85 -4.89 -15.53
C ALA A 359 17.28 -4.51 -15.12
N ASN A 360 17.73 -3.28 -15.43
CA ASN A 360 19.04 -2.80 -14.99
C ASN A 360 19.11 -2.67 -13.47
N THR A 361 18.05 -2.17 -12.82
CA THR A 361 18.00 -2.06 -11.36
C THR A 361 18.04 -3.43 -10.68
N ILE A 362 17.34 -4.44 -11.21
CA ILE A 362 17.42 -5.82 -10.72
C ILE A 362 18.87 -6.32 -10.76
N ILE A 363 19.55 -6.15 -11.90
CA ILE A 363 20.95 -6.57 -12.07
C ILE A 363 21.85 -5.87 -11.06
N ASN A 364 21.73 -4.55 -10.93
CA ASN A 364 22.54 -3.77 -10.00
C ASN A 364 22.32 -4.22 -8.54
N ILE A 365 21.08 -4.48 -8.12
CA ILE A 365 20.78 -4.97 -6.77
C ILE A 365 21.48 -6.32 -6.53
N VAL A 366 21.42 -7.25 -7.48
CA VAL A 366 22.07 -8.55 -7.33
C VAL A 366 23.59 -8.42 -7.31
N GLU A 367 24.16 -7.61 -8.19
CA GLU A 367 25.61 -7.40 -8.25
C GLU A 367 26.15 -6.68 -7.01
N ASP A 368 25.40 -5.74 -6.44
CA ASP A 368 25.79 -5.02 -5.23
C ASP A 368 25.70 -5.90 -3.98
N ALA A 369 24.72 -6.80 -3.89
CA ALA A 369 24.58 -7.73 -2.77
C ALA A 369 25.65 -8.84 -2.74
N GLN A 370 26.40 -9.02 -3.84
CA GLN A 370 27.48 -10.02 -3.95
C GLN A 370 28.89 -9.42 -3.84
N LYS A 371 29.00 -8.10 -3.63
CA LYS A 371 30.25 -7.40 -3.28
C LYS A 371 30.46 -7.44 -1.78
#